data_AF-A0A520HMJ7-F1
#
_entry.id   AF-A0A520HMJ7-F1
#
_cell.length_a   1.000
_cell.length_b   1.000
_cell.length_c   1.000
_cell.angle_alpha   90.00
_cell.angle_beta   90.00
_cell.angle_gamma   90.00
#
_symmetry.space_group_name_H-M   'P 1'
#
loop_
_entity.id
_entity.type
_entity.pdbx_description
1 polymer ?
#
loop_
_entity_poly.entity_id
_entity_poly.type
_entity_poly.pdbx_seq_one_letter_code
_entity_poly.pdbx_strand_id
1 'polypeptide(L)'
;EYYLRDLQNNSGIVYKPLSTSQIDTLVHNRNTSDDWNKILVAENFDANLVKNCKFYGLVRIGAMQPLYKEFHDFKMPVGLYNSTIISCDFGNNVCIDNVKYLSHYIIADDVMIANVGELATTNHGKFGNGIVKEGEDETVRTWIEVCNENGGRSILPFDGMLPGDAFLWSRNRADDALLEKFKSFTQKTLDNKRGYYGKIGLRTLIKNCGILKDVLIGEDAYIKGANKIKNVTINSDANRKSQVGEGCELVNGIVGYGCRIFYGVKAVRFVMASHSQLKYGARLINSYLGNNATISCCEVLNSLIFPSHEQHHNNSFLCASLIMGQSNIAAGATIGSNHNSRSPDGEIIAGRGFWPGLCVSLKHNSIFPSFTIIAKGDYANELNIPLPFSLISNDVSKDQLLVMPGYWFMYNMYAMERNAWKSQDRDRRTEKIQTIE
;
A
#
# COMPACT_ATOMS: atom_id res chain seq x y z
N GLU A 1 -16.82 20.47 16.36
CA GLU A 1 -16.89 19.53 15.21
C GLU A 1 -15.69 19.66 14.28
N TYR A 2 -15.36 20.85 13.78
CA TYR A 2 -14.37 21.03 12.69
C TYR A 2 -12.91 21.19 13.11
N TYR A 3 -12.56 21.14 14.40
CA TYR A 3 -11.20 21.40 14.89
C TYR A 3 -10.11 20.59 14.19
N LEU A 4 -10.28 19.27 14.05
CA LEU A 4 -9.30 18.42 13.37
C LEU A 4 -9.23 18.69 11.86
N ARG A 5 -10.38 18.96 11.25
CA ARG A 5 -10.47 19.33 9.83
C ARG A 5 -9.70 20.64 9.58
N ASP A 6 -9.85 21.62 10.46
CA ASP A 6 -9.16 22.92 10.35
C ASP A 6 -7.65 22.79 10.59
N LEU A 7 -7.24 21.92 11.52
CA LEU A 7 -5.83 21.58 11.71
C LEU A 7 -5.24 20.82 10.52
N GLN A 8 -6.05 20.01 9.83
CA GLN A 8 -5.63 19.24 8.67
C GLN A 8 -5.58 20.07 7.38
N ASN A 9 -6.43 21.09 7.25
CA ASN A 9 -6.52 21.93 6.06
C ASN A 9 -5.50 23.08 6.14
N ASN A 10 -4.35 22.86 5.51
CA ASN A 10 -3.25 23.83 5.48
C ASN A 10 -3.19 24.63 4.17
N SER A 11 -4.30 24.73 3.44
CA SER A 11 -4.33 25.41 2.13
C SER A 11 -4.08 26.92 2.21
N GLY A 12 -4.29 27.53 3.38
CA GLY A 12 -4.23 28.99 3.53
C GLY A 12 -5.36 29.75 2.83
N ILE A 13 -6.33 29.05 2.24
CA ILE A 13 -7.47 29.66 1.56
C ILE A 13 -8.39 30.34 2.58
N VAL A 14 -8.68 31.61 2.34
CA VAL A 14 -9.68 32.35 3.11
C VAL A 14 -11.05 32.12 2.49
N TYR A 15 -11.94 31.51 3.26
CA TYR A 15 -13.30 31.22 2.82
C TYR A 15 -14.29 32.27 3.31
N LYS A 16 -15.22 32.67 2.44
CA LYS A 16 -16.31 33.61 2.72
C LYS A 16 -17.67 32.94 2.44
N PRO A 17 -18.75 33.38 3.12
CA PRO A 17 -20.10 32.94 2.75
C PRO A 17 -20.44 33.29 1.30
N LEU A 18 -21.30 32.50 0.67
CA LEU A 18 -21.83 32.80 -0.66
C LEU A 18 -22.59 34.14 -0.67
N SER A 19 -22.46 34.90 -1.75
CA SER A 19 -23.36 36.03 -2.04
C SER A 19 -24.72 35.53 -2.52
N THR A 20 -25.75 36.38 -2.42
CA THR A 20 -27.09 36.09 -2.96
C THR A 20 -27.04 35.71 -4.44
N SER A 21 -26.26 36.45 -5.25
CA SER A 21 -26.11 36.16 -6.68
C SER A 21 -25.45 34.81 -6.97
N GLN A 22 -24.49 34.38 -6.12
CA GLN A 22 -23.88 33.06 -6.23
C GLN A 22 -24.88 31.97 -5.86
N ILE A 23 -25.68 32.15 -4.81
CA ILE A 23 -26.74 31.20 -4.43
C ILE A 23 -27.75 31.03 -5.55
N ASP A 24 -28.24 32.13 -6.14
CA ASP A 24 -29.21 32.09 -7.24
C ASP A 24 -28.66 31.31 -8.45
N THR A 25 -27.39 31.52 -8.78
CA THR A 25 -26.68 30.80 -9.85
C THR A 25 -26.58 29.31 -9.53
N LEU A 26 -26.21 28.94 -8.29
CA LEU A 26 -26.12 27.55 -7.85
C LEU A 26 -27.49 26.86 -7.93
N VAL A 27 -28.56 27.50 -7.46
CA VAL A 27 -29.93 26.96 -7.54
C VAL A 27 -30.37 26.80 -9.00
N HIS A 28 -30.11 27.79 -9.86
CA HIS A 28 -30.40 27.72 -11.30
C HIS A 28 -29.66 26.56 -11.98
N ASN A 29 -28.42 26.30 -11.56
CA ASN A 29 -27.60 25.17 -12.00
C ASN A 29 -28.02 23.81 -11.40
N ARG A 30 -29.22 23.74 -10.78
CA ARG A 30 -29.81 22.53 -10.18
C ARG A 30 -29.01 21.99 -9.00
N ASN A 31 -28.27 22.84 -8.31
CA ASN A 31 -27.64 22.45 -7.05
C ASN A 31 -28.64 22.58 -5.90
N THR A 32 -28.51 21.72 -4.89
CA THR A 32 -29.30 21.78 -3.66
C THR A 32 -28.39 21.76 -2.45
N SER A 33 -28.74 22.47 -1.39
CA SER A 33 -28.03 22.42 -0.10
C SER A 33 -29.03 22.21 1.03
N ASP A 34 -28.62 21.55 2.12
CA ASP A 34 -29.37 21.55 3.39
C ASP A 34 -29.35 22.93 4.05
N ASP A 35 -28.22 23.65 3.93
CA ASP A 35 -28.04 25.00 4.43
C ASP A 35 -26.97 25.72 3.59
N TRP A 36 -27.36 26.77 2.86
CA TRP A 36 -26.43 27.55 2.03
C TRP A 36 -25.38 28.31 2.86
N ASN A 37 -25.66 28.60 4.14
CA ASN A 37 -24.69 29.28 5.02
C ASN A 37 -23.49 28.39 5.37
N LYS A 38 -23.62 27.08 5.18
CA LYS A 38 -22.54 26.10 5.37
C LYS A 38 -21.69 25.90 4.13
N ILE A 39 -21.99 26.58 3.03
CA ILE A 39 -21.17 26.54 1.82
C ILE A 39 -20.32 27.81 1.80
N LEU A 40 -19.01 27.63 1.94
CA LEU A 40 -18.05 28.72 1.96
C LEU A 40 -17.14 28.64 0.74
N VAL A 41 -16.80 29.78 0.16
CA VAL A 41 -16.07 29.86 -1.10
C VAL A 41 -14.88 30.80 -0.99
N ALA A 42 -13.82 30.50 -1.74
CA ALA A 42 -12.65 31.36 -1.85
C ALA A 42 -12.95 32.60 -2.71
N GLU A 43 -12.00 33.54 -2.72
CA GLU A 43 -11.94 34.57 -3.74
C GLU A 43 -11.79 33.93 -5.14
N ASN A 44 -12.38 34.54 -6.17
CA ASN A 44 -12.43 34.02 -7.55
C ASN A 44 -13.15 32.65 -7.69
N PHE A 45 -14.13 32.37 -6.84
CA PHE A 45 -15.08 31.29 -7.05
C PHE A 45 -16.14 31.66 -8.09
N ASP A 46 -16.28 30.85 -9.14
CA ASP A 46 -17.32 30.98 -10.15
C ASP A 46 -18.43 29.92 -9.96
N ALA A 47 -19.62 30.38 -9.54
CA ALA A 47 -20.79 29.55 -9.33
C ALA A 47 -21.30 28.85 -10.62
N ASN A 48 -20.94 29.34 -11.81
CA ASN A 48 -21.30 28.71 -13.08
C ASN A 48 -20.62 27.35 -13.31
N LEU A 49 -19.53 27.09 -12.58
CA LEU A 49 -18.75 25.86 -12.66
C LEU A 49 -19.24 24.77 -11.69
N VAL A 50 -20.35 25.01 -11.00
CA VAL A 50 -20.95 24.04 -10.07
C VAL A 50 -22.36 23.71 -10.54
N LYS A 51 -22.62 22.45 -10.91
CA LYS A 51 -23.91 22.03 -11.49
C LYS A 51 -24.38 20.67 -11.00
N ASN A 52 -25.67 20.57 -10.74
CA ASN A 52 -26.34 19.31 -10.37
C ASN A 52 -25.69 18.59 -9.18
N CYS A 53 -25.21 19.34 -8.19
CA CYS A 53 -24.63 18.81 -6.95
C CYS A 53 -25.62 18.90 -5.78
N LYS A 54 -25.47 17.98 -4.83
CA LYS A 54 -26.19 18.00 -3.55
C LYS A 54 -25.19 18.22 -2.43
N PHE A 55 -25.30 19.32 -1.70
CA PHE A 55 -24.41 19.69 -0.62
C PHE A 55 -25.05 19.42 0.74
N TYR A 56 -24.27 18.87 1.67
CA TYR A 56 -24.68 18.63 3.03
C TYR A 56 -23.57 18.99 4.03
N GLY A 57 -23.94 19.71 5.09
CA GLY A 57 -22.98 20.14 6.11
C GLY A 57 -21.98 21.18 5.59
N LEU A 58 -20.88 21.39 6.33
CA LEU A 58 -19.89 22.43 5.99
C LEU A 58 -19.08 22.05 4.75
N VAL A 59 -19.25 22.74 3.63
CA VAL A 59 -18.46 22.53 2.41
C VAL A 59 -17.66 23.79 2.10
N ARG A 60 -16.36 23.64 1.86
CA ARG A 60 -15.46 24.76 1.54
C ARG A 60 -14.87 24.56 0.16
N ILE A 61 -14.98 25.56 -0.70
CA ILE A 61 -14.63 25.45 -2.12
C ILE A 61 -13.58 26.50 -2.47
N GLY A 62 -12.45 26.07 -3.02
CA GLY A 62 -11.39 26.95 -3.52
C GLY A 62 -11.81 27.77 -4.74
N ALA A 63 -10.86 28.50 -5.32
CA ALA A 63 -11.09 29.24 -6.55
C ALA A 63 -11.44 28.28 -7.69
N MET A 64 -12.31 28.73 -8.60
CA MET A 64 -12.70 27.96 -9.78
C MET A 64 -12.66 28.84 -11.01
N GLN A 65 -11.71 28.56 -11.90
CA GLN A 65 -11.54 29.27 -13.16
C GLN A 65 -12.11 28.46 -14.32
N PRO A 66 -12.66 29.10 -15.36
CA PRO A 66 -13.27 28.42 -16.52
C PRO A 66 -12.20 27.85 -17.46
N LEU A 67 -11.47 26.85 -16.97
CA LEU A 67 -10.43 26.11 -17.68
C LEU A 67 -10.69 24.60 -17.60
N TYR A 68 -9.95 23.82 -18.37
CA TYR A 68 -9.94 22.37 -18.24
C TYR A 68 -8.58 21.88 -17.73
N LYS A 69 -8.58 20.77 -17.01
CA LYS A 69 -7.38 20.01 -16.66
C LYS A 69 -7.22 18.83 -17.61
N GLU A 70 -5.99 18.50 -17.90
CA GLU A 70 -5.62 17.44 -18.83
C GLU A 70 -4.55 16.54 -18.21
N PHE A 71 -4.79 15.23 -18.30
CA PHE A 71 -3.80 14.22 -17.96
C PHE A 71 -3.81 13.14 -19.04
N HIS A 72 -2.74 13.12 -19.86
CA HIS A 72 -2.76 12.42 -21.15
C HIS A 72 -4.01 12.82 -21.96
N ASP A 73 -4.73 11.88 -22.57
CA ASP A 73 -5.92 12.18 -23.37
C ASP A 73 -7.19 12.43 -22.52
N PHE A 74 -7.08 12.45 -21.19
CA PHE A 74 -8.22 12.65 -20.31
C PHE A 74 -8.35 14.12 -19.92
N LYS A 75 -9.43 14.76 -20.39
CA LYS A 75 -9.75 16.18 -20.15
C LYS A 75 -10.99 16.31 -19.29
N MET A 76 -10.95 17.19 -18.31
CA MET A 76 -12.11 17.55 -17.48
C MET A 76 -12.20 19.06 -17.29
N PRO A 77 -13.40 19.66 -17.37
CA PRO A 77 -13.59 21.04 -16.94
C PRO A 77 -13.39 21.15 -15.42
N VAL A 78 -12.80 22.27 -14.98
CA VAL A 78 -12.75 22.65 -13.57
C VAL A 78 -14.16 22.92 -13.07
N GLY A 79 -14.50 22.37 -11.91
CA GLY A 79 -15.82 22.53 -11.31
C GLY A 79 -16.29 21.31 -10.52
N LEU A 80 -17.50 21.40 -9.98
CA LEU A 80 -18.19 20.32 -9.27
C LEU A 80 -19.47 19.96 -10.03
N TYR A 81 -19.56 18.72 -10.45
CA TYR A 81 -20.63 18.26 -11.33
C TYR A 81 -21.22 16.94 -10.86
N ASN A 82 -22.55 16.84 -10.91
CA ASN A 82 -23.29 15.57 -10.79
C ASN A 82 -22.93 14.74 -9.53
N SER A 83 -22.68 15.40 -8.40
CA SER A 83 -22.09 14.76 -7.23
C SER A 83 -22.84 15.06 -5.93
N THR A 84 -22.89 14.08 -5.03
CA THR A 84 -23.32 14.31 -3.65
C THR A 84 -22.10 14.59 -2.79
N ILE A 85 -22.06 15.74 -2.13
CA ILE A 85 -20.91 16.26 -1.42
C ILE A 85 -21.29 16.55 0.02
N ILE A 86 -20.59 15.95 0.96
CA ILE A 86 -20.91 16.00 2.38
C ILE A 86 -19.68 16.39 3.18
N SER A 87 -19.72 17.56 3.78
CA SER A 87 -18.69 18.03 4.69
C SER A 87 -17.28 17.92 4.11
N CYS A 88 -16.99 18.55 2.98
CA CYS A 88 -15.71 18.44 2.24
C CYS A 88 -15.00 19.78 2.07
N ASP A 89 -13.68 19.73 1.93
CA ASP A 89 -12.83 20.85 1.50
C ASP A 89 -12.29 20.57 0.11
N PHE A 90 -12.40 21.56 -0.76
CA PHE A 90 -11.82 21.55 -2.10
C PHE A 90 -10.81 22.68 -2.23
N GLY A 91 -9.63 22.35 -2.74
CA GLY A 91 -8.62 23.29 -3.17
C GLY A 91 -9.03 24.03 -4.44
N ASN A 92 -8.08 24.76 -5.01
CA ASN A 92 -8.28 25.53 -6.22
C ASN A 92 -8.34 24.63 -7.44
N ASN A 93 -9.20 24.99 -8.40
CA ASN A 93 -9.26 24.40 -9.74
C ASN A 93 -9.38 22.86 -9.77
N VAL A 94 -10.13 22.30 -8.81
CA VAL A 94 -10.47 20.87 -8.79
C VAL A 94 -11.47 20.54 -9.89
N CYS A 95 -11.42 19.30 -10.37
CA CYS A 95 -12.39 18.75 -11.33
C CYS A 95 -13.10 17.57 -10.69
N ILE A 96 -14.35 17.72 -10.27
CA ILE A 96 -15.15 16.66 -9.65
C ILE A 96 -16.38 16.40 -10.52
N ASP A 97 -16.51 15.20 -11.07
CA ASP A 97 -17.68 14.85 -11.89
C ASP A 97 -18.19 13.43 -11.59
N ASN A 98 -19.50 13.31 -11.43
CA ASN A 98 -20.20 12.04 -11.25
C ASN A 98 -19.62 11.19 -10.10
N VAL A 99 -19.39 11.83 -8.95
CA VAL A 99 -19.06 11.15 -7.70
C VAL A 99 -20.34 10.97 -6.90
N LYS A 100 -20.87 9.74 -6.87
CA LYS A 100 -22.22 9.49 -6.33
C LYS A 100 -22.32 9.87 -4.84
N TYR A 101 -21.24 9.66 -4.09
CA TYR A 101 -21.13 9.99 -2.68
C TYR A 101 -19.70 10.37 -2.30
N LEU A 102 -19.47 11.65 -2.00
CA LEU A 102 -18.20 12.22 -1.53
C LEU A 102 -18.38 12.80 -0.14
N SER A 103 -17.64 12.29 0.85
CA SER A 103 -17.89 12.64 2.25
C SER A 103 -16.63 12.70 3.12
N HIS A 104 -16.45 13.78 3.87
CA HIS A 104 -15.36 13.98 4.86
C HIS A 104 -13.95 13.86 4.25
N TYR A 105 -13.72 14.59 3.14
CA TYR A 105 -12.42 14.69 2.48
C TYR A 105 -11.91 16.12 2.43
N ILE A 106 -10.60 16.25 2.52
CA ILE A 106 -9.84 17.43 2.16
C ILE A 106 -9.12 17.11 0.84
N ILE A 107 -9.51 17.79 -0.22
CA ILE A 107 -9.00 17.61 -1.57
C ILE A 107 -8.17 18.84 -1.91
N ALA A 108 -6.90 18.63 -2.23
CA ALA A 108 -5.98 19.70 -2.57
C ALA A 108 -6.20 20.24 -4.00
N ASP A 109 -5.39 21.22 -4.37
CA ASP A 109 -5.46 21.92 -5.65
C ASP A 109 -5.25 20.99 -6.84
N ASP A 110 -5.90 21.32 -7.95
CA ASP A 110 -5.74 20.68 -9.26
C ASP A 110 -6.02 19.16 -9.29
N VAL A 111 -6.77 18.65 -8.31
CA VAL A 111 -7.18 17.25 -8.26
C VAL A 111 -8.31 16.98 -9.27
N MET A 112 -8.24 15.84 -9.94
CA MET A 112 -9.26 15.36 -10.88
C MET A 112 -9.91 14.08 -10.33
N ILE A 113 -11.23 14.10 -10.09
CA ILE A 113 -12.01 12.94 -9.61
C ILE A 113 -13.22 12.74 -10.53
N ALA A 114 -13.30 11.58 -11.19
CA ALA A 114 -14.39 11.27 -12.10
C ALA A 114 -14.98 9.86 -11.89
N ASN A 115 -16.30 9.73 -11.99
CA ASN A 115 -16.99 8.43 -12.01
C ASN A 115 -16.60 7.53 -10.83
N VAL A 116 -16.76 8.04 -9.61
CA VAL A 116 -16.47 7.27 -8.39
C VAL A 116 -17.77 6.91 -7.68
N GLY A 117 -17.90 5.65 -7.27
CA GLY A 117 -19.07 5.16 -6.56
C GLY A 117 -19.19 5.76 -5.15
N GLU A 118 -18.19 5.52 -4.30
CA GLU A 118 -18.12 6.05 -2.93
C GLU A 118 -16.70 6.56 -2.66
N LEU A 119 -16.59 7.79 -2.17
CA LEU A 119 -15.36 8.37 -1.63
C LEU A 119 -15.69 8.96 -0.25
N ALA A 120 -15.54 8.15 0.80
CA ALA A 120 -16.01 8.50 2.15
C ALA A 120 -14.94 8.28 3.24
N THR A 121 -14.92 9.13 4.26
CA THR A 121 -14.10 8.90 5.47
C THR A 121 -14.99 8.81 6.69
N THR A 122 -14.71 7.82 7.53
CA THR A 122 -15.36 7.59 8.81
C THR A 122 -14.63 8.33 9.93
N ASN A 123 -15.32 8.62 11.02
CA ASN A 123 -14.73 9.27 12.19
C ASN A 123 -13.65 8.43 12.90
N HIS A 124 -13.50 7.15 12.57
CA HIS A 124 -12.53 6.23 13.14
C HIS A 124 -11.47 5.78 12.11
N GLY A 125 -11.33 6.51 11.00
CA GLY A 125 -10.29 6.24 10.00
C GLY A 125 -8.88 6.17 10.59
N LYS A 126 -8.15 5.10 10.25
CA LYS A 126 -6.76 4.83 10.66
C LYS A 126 -5.79 4.86 9.48
N PHE A 127 -6.33 4.89 8.27
CA PHE A 127 -5.58 4.98 7.02
C PHE A 127 -4.48 3.90 6.90
N GLY A 128 -4.80 2.69 7.35
CA GLY A 128 -3.88 1.54 7.29
C GLY A 128 -2.91 1.43 8.47
N ASN A 129 -2.83 2.42 9.35
CA ASN A 129 -1.98 2.37 10.54
C ASN A 129 -2.59 1.48 11.63
N GLY A 130 -1.75 0.70 12.31
CA GLY A 130 -2.09 -0.23 13.39
C GLY A 130 -2.35 0.45 14.73
N ILE A 131 -3.07 1.58 14.71
CA ILE A 131 -3.44 2.35 15.91
C ILE A 131 -4.89 2.07 16.34
N VAL A 132 -5.23 2.47 17.55
CA VAL A 132 -6.60 2.48 18.08
C VAL A 132 -6.99 3.92 18.39
N LYS A 133 -8.23 4.28 18.05
CA LYS A 133 -8.82 5.59 18.35
C LYS A 133 -9.46 5.59 19.73
N GLU A 134 -9.59 6.75 20.34
CA GLU A 134 -10.20 6.92 21.66
C GLU A 134 -11.57 6.23 21.73
N GLY A 135 -11.82 5.41 22.76
CA GLY A 135 -13.07 4.67 22.96
C GLY A 135 -13.31 3.51 21.99
N GLU A 136 -12.34 3.12 21.16
CA GLU A 136 -12.38 1.85 20.42
C GLU A 136 -11.80 0.71 21.26
N ASP A 137 -12.27 -0.51 21.00
CA ASP A 137 -11.70 -1.72 21.59
C ASP A 137 -10.35 -2.06 20.95
N GLU A 138 -9.43 -2.64 21.72
CA GLU A 138 -8.14 -3.10 21.21
C GLU A 138 -8.29 -4.19 20.12
N THR A 139 -9.39 -4.94 20.12
CA THR A 139 -9.69 -5.98 19.12
C THR A 139 -9.85 -5.44 17.70
N VAL A 140 -10.13 -4.13 17.54
CA VAL A 140 -10.24 -3.50 16.21
C VAL A 140 -8.88 -3.00 15.69
N ARG A 141 -7.80 -3.23 16.42
CA ARG A 141 -6.44 -2.90 15.97
C ARG A 141 -6.06 -3.79 14.79
N THR A 142 -5.58 -3.16 13.73
CA THR A 142 -5.03 -3.89 12.58
C THR A 142 -3.62 -4.37 12.89
N TRP A 143 -3.44 -5.69 12.90
CA TRP A 143 -2.14 -6.35 12.93
C TRP A 143 -1.77 -6.90 11.55
N ILE A 144 -0.49 -7.00 11.25
CA ILE A 144 0.03 -7.75 10.10
C ILE A 144 0.78 -8.97 10.63
N GLU A 145 0.28 -10.15 10.30
CA GLU A 145 0.79 -11.44 10.81
C GLU A 145 1.96 -11.95 9.95
N VAL A 146 3.08 -11.24 9.93
CA VAL A 146 4.24 -11.65 9.13
C VAL A 146 4.85 -12.97 9.62
N CYS A 147 5.38 -13.76 8.69
CA CYS A 147 6.04 -15.05 8.90
C CYS A 147 5.13 -16.10 9.55
N ASN A 148 4.99 -16.14 10.87
CA ASN A 148 4.21 -17.19 11.50
C ASN A 148 2.70 -17.02 11.20
N GLU A 149 2.09 -18.00 10.55
CA GLU A 149 0.68 -17.93 10.12
C GLU A 149 -0.33 -17.96 11.27
N ASN A 150 0.06 -18.51 12.43
CA ASN A 150 -0.72 -18.44 13.68
C ASN A 150 -0.64 -17.06 14.36
N GLY A 151 -0.02 -16.05 13.74
CA GLY A 151 0.03 -14.68 14.24
C GLY A 151 1.04 -14.44 15.37
N GLY A 152 1.84 -15.45 15.74
CA GLY A 152 2.85 -15.34 16.81
C GLY A 152 3.97 -14.33 16.52
N ARG A 153 4.04 -13.82 15.28
CA ARG A 153 5.01 -12.81 14.84
C ARG A 153 4.36 -11.52 14.32
N SER A 154 3.13 -11.24 14.74
CA SER A 154 2.37 -10.07 14.31
C SER A 154 3.02 -8.73 14.66
N ILE A 155 2.94 -7.78 13.73
CA ILE A 155 3.49 -6.42 13.86
C ILE A 155 2.39 -5.39 13.61
N LEU A 156 2.56 -4.18 14.13
CA LEU A 156 1.63 -3.07 13.85
C LEU A 156 2.16 -2.21 12.71
N PRO A 157 1.43 -2.10 11.58
CA PRO A 157 1.85 -1.24 10.49
C PRO A 157 1.83 0.23 10.92
N PHE A 158 2.79 0.99 10.45
CA PHE A 158 2.74 2.45 10.53
C PHE A 158 3.35 3.05 9.26
N ASP A 159 2.93 4.26 8.93
CA ASP A 159 3.42 4.95 7.75
C ASP A 159 4.91 5.28 7.91
N GLY A 160 5.70 4.89 6.90
CA GLY A 160 7.17 4.95 6.96
C GLY A 160 7.87 3.75 7.60
N MET A 161 7.17 2.67 7.95
CA MET A 161 7.79 1.43 8.47
C MET A 161 8.83 0.86 7.49
N LEU A 162 10.02 0.52 8.00
CA LEU A 162 11.10 -0.12 7.27
C LEU A 162 11.09 -1.65 7.49
N PRO A 163 11.70 -2.47 6.60
CA PRO A 163 11.78 -3.92 6.82
C PRO A 163 12.60 -4.26 8.07
N GLY A 164 13.56 -3.40 8.45
CA GLY A 164 14.30 -3.52 9.70
C GLY A 164 13.41 -3.40 10.94
N ASP A 165 12.46 -2.46 10.95
CA ASP A 165 11.50 -2.30 12.05
C ASP A 165 10.62 -3.54 12.18
N ALA A 166 10.08 -4.01 11.06
CA ALA A 166 9.29 -5.24 10.99
C ALA A 166 10.10 -6.47 11.45
N PHE A 167 11.38 -6.55 11.07
CA PHE A 167 12.27 -7.63 11.48
C PHE A 167 12.50 -7.62 12.99
N LEU A 168 12.93 -6.48 13.55
CA LEU A 168 13.17 -6.34 14.99
C LEU A 168 11.92 -6.70 15.80
N TRP A 169 10.75 -6.27 15.36
CA TRP A 169 9.50 -6.62 16.02
C TRP A 169 9.16 -8.11 15.86
N SER A 170 9.27 -8.68 14.66
CA SER A 170 8.93 -10.09 14.40
C SER A 170 9.82 -11.10 15.12
N ARG A 171 11.08 -10.75 15.41
CA ARG A 171 12.08 -11.68 15.96
C ARG A 171 12.21 -11.66 17.48
N ASN A 172 12.04 -10.51 18.13
CA ASN A 172 12.30 -10.36 19.56
C ASN A 172 11.08 -10.72 20.44
N ARG A 173 10.51 -11.92 20.23
CA ARG A 173 9.24 -12.33 20.86
C ARG A 173 9.32 -12.66 22.35
N ALA A 174 10.53 -12.83 22.89
CA ALA A 174 10.75 -13.08 24.31
C ALA A 174 10.94 -11.80 25.13
N ASP A 175 11.02 -10.62 24.48
CA ASP A 175 11.26 -9.33 25.16
C ASP A 175 9.97 -8.51 25.18
N ASP A 176 9.11 -8.80 26.15
CA ASP A 176 7.81 -8.11 26.31
C ASP A 176 7.97 -6.60 26.48
N ALA A 177 9.04 -6.16 27.16
CA ALA A 177 9.31 -4.74 27.38
C ALA A 177 9.59 -4.02 26.06
N LEU A 178 10.38 -4.62 25.17
CA LEU A 178 10.64 -4.10 23.83
C LEU A 178 9.37 -4.10 22.96
N LEU A 179 8.58 -5.17 22.99
CA LEU A 179 7.33 -5.27 22.21
C LEU A 179 6.30 -4.20 22.62
N GLU A 180 6.16 -3.94 23.91
CA GLU A 180 5.29 -2.86 24.41
C GLU A 180 5.79 -1.47 24.00
N LYS A 181 7.12 -1.27 23.91
CA LYS A 181 7.66 -0.02 23.35
C LYS A 181 7.31 0.16 21.88
N PHE A 182 7.45 -0.88 21.05
CA PHE A 182 7.05 -0.80 19.65
C PHE A 182 5.57 -0.48 19.51
N LYS A 183 4.70 -1.14 20.28
CA LYS A 183 3.27 -0.85 20.31
C LYS A 183 2.98 0.61 20.69
N SER A 184 3.62 1.11 21.74
CA SER A 184 3.51 2.52 22.15
C SER A 184 4.01 3.48 21.07
N PHE A 185 5.12 3.17 20.39
CA PHE A 185 5.63 4.03 19.31
C PHE A 185 4.66 4.08 18.13
N THR A 186 4.14 2.93 17.69
CA THR A 186 3.10 2.90 16.66
C THR A 186 1.86 3.67 17.09
N GLN A 187 1.40 3.54 18.34
CA GLN A 187 0.24 4.30 18.82
C GLN A 187 0.45 5.83 18.78
N LYS A 188 1.71 6.31 18.79
CA LYS A 188 2.06 7.73 18.73
C LYS A 188 2.25 8.27 17.30
N THR A 189 2.20 7.42 16.27
CA THR A 189 2.40 7.86 14.87
C THR A 189 1.23 8.71 14.37
N LEU A 190 0.05 8.52 14.97
CA LEU A 190 -1.17 9.26 14.70
C LEU A 190 -1.88 9.57 16.02
N ASP A 191 -2.45 10.77 16.13
CA ASP A 191 -3.31 11.15 17.26
C ASP A 191 -4.48 10.14 17.38
N ASN A 192 -4.84 9.79 18.61
CA ASN A 192 -5.93 8.86 18.91
C ASN A 192 -7.33 9.50 18.81
N LYS A 193 -7.43 10.82 18.61
CA LYS A 193 -8.71 11.48 18.40
C LYS A 193 -9.46 10.97 17.16
N ARG A 194 -10.79 11.01 17.26
CA ARG A 194 -11.74 10.69 16.18
C ARG A 194 -12.08 11.91 15.34
N GLY A 195 -12.46 11.69 14.09
CA GLY A 195 -12.95 12.73 13.18
C GLY A 195 -11.90 13.28 12.22
N TYR A 196 -10.81 12.56 11.99
CA TYR A 196 -9.86 12.89 10.93
C TYR A 196 -10.50 12.71 9.55
N TYR A 197 -10.26 13.66 8.67
CA TYR A 197 -10.68 13.60 7.28
C TYR A 197 -9.70 12.82 6.44
N GLY A 198 -10.21 12.18 5.39
CA GLY A 198 -9.38 11.64 4.31
C GLY A 198 -8.74 12.79 3.54
N LYS A 199 -7.60 12.51 2.90
CA LYS A 199 -6.86 13.52 2.14
C LYS A 199 -6.54 13.03 0.74
N ILE A 200 -6.63 13.94 -0.22
CA ILE A 200 -6.16 13.73 -1.59
C ILE A 200 -5.20 14.86 -1.93
N GLY A 201 -3.93 14.51 -2.13
CA GLY A 201 -2.86 15.44 -2.44
C GLY A 201 -2.99 16.05 -3.83
N LEU A 202 -2.32 17.17 -4.04
CA LEU A 202 -2.48 18.00 -5.23
C LEU A 202 -2.11 17.25 -6.51
N ARG A 203 -2.72 17.67 -7.64
CA ARG A 203 -2.54 17.06 -8.98
C ARG A 203 -2.82 15.56 -9.06
N THR A 204 -3.50 14.99 -8.07
CA THR A 204 -3.90 13.58 -8.07
C THR A 204 -5.07 13.35 -9.02
N LEU A 205 -5.04 12.22 -9.73
CA LEU A 205 -6.11 11.78 -10.61
C LEU A 205 -6.75 10.49 -10.07
N ILE A 206 -8.05 10.53 -9.82
CA ILE A 206 -8.88 9.38 -9.45
C ILE A 206 -9.99 9.23 -10.48
N LYS A 207 -10.08 8.08 -11.16
CA LYS A 207 -11.18 7.86 -12.12
C LYS A 207 -11.72 6.45 -12.17
N ASN A 208 -13.02 6.34 -12.43
CA ASN A 208 -13.73 5.07 -12.65
C ASN A 208 -13.54 4.08 -11.49
N CYS A 209 -13.54 4.54 -10.25
CA CYS A 209 -13.31 3.68 -9.08
C CYS A 209 -14.63 3.30 -8.39
N GLY A 210 -14.63 2.15 -7.73
CA GLY A 210 -15.75 1.66 -6.93
C GLY A 210 -15.83 2.38 -5.58
N ILE A 211 -15.16 1.83 -4.58
CA ILE A 211 -15.18 2.31 -3.18
C ILE A 211 -13.79 2.77 -2.76
N LEU A 212 -13.66 4.03 -2.36
CA LEU A 212 -12.50 4.59 -1.68
C LEU A 212 -12.94 5.04 -0.29
N LYS A 213 -12.49 4.33 0.75
CA LYS A 213 -12.98 4.55 2.11
C LYS A 213 -11.86 4.62 3.13
N ASP A 214 -11.84 5.67 3.94
CA ASP A 214 -10.77 5.90 4.93
C ASP A 214 -9.38 5.88 4.27
N VAL A 215 -9.18 6.71 3.24
CA VAL A 215 -7.90 6.74 2.50
C VAL A 215 -7.17 8.08 2.61
N LEU A 216 -5.85 7.99 2.69
CA LEU A 216 -4.94 9.11 2.44
C LEU A 216 -4.23 8.85 1.12
N ILE A 217 -4.28 9.81 0.21
CA ILE A 217 -3.63 9.72 -1.10
C ILE A 217 -2.70 10.93 -1.21
N GLY A 218 -1.42 10.65 -1.46
CA GLY A 218 -0.38 11.66 -1.67
C GLY A 218 -0.56 12.43 -2.97
N GLU A 219 0.41 13.28 -3.29
CA GLU A 219 0.39 14.14 -4.47
C GLU A 219 0.72 13.37 -5.75
N ASP A 220 0.23 13.86 -6.89
CA ASP A 220 0.51 13.29 -8.22
C ASP A 220 0.20 11.80 -8.35
N ALA A 221 -0.65 11.26 -7.48
CA ALA A 221 -1.05 9.86 -7.52
C ALA A 221 -1.99 9.61 -8.70
N TYR A 222 -1.95 8.38 -9.22
CA TYR A 222 -2.84 7.95 -10.30
C TYR A 222 -3.64 6.71 -9.90
N ILE A 223 -4.93 6.89 -9.67
CA ILE A 223 -5.85 5.82 -9.28
C ILE A 223 -6.91 5.67 -10.37
N LYS A 224 -6.93 4.52 -11.04
CA LYS A 224 -7.89 4.22 -12.10
C LYS A 224 -8.49 2.85 -11.93
N GLY A 225 -9.82 2.75 -11.91
CA GLY A 225 -10.49 1.46 -11.99
C GLY A 225 -10.36 0.57 -10.75
N ALA A 226 -9.92 1.11 -9.60
CA ALA A 226 -9.83 0.33 -8.38
C ALA A 226 -11.24 -0.07 -7.91
N ASN A 227 -11.44 -1.35 -7.60
CA ASN A 227 -12.73 -1.84 -7.12
C ASN A 227 -12.98 -1.39 -5.69
N LYS A 228 -11.95 -1.50 -4.83
CA LYS A 228 -12.02 -1.16 -3.41
C LYS A 228 -10.65 -0.76 -2.88
N ILE A 229 -10.57 0.42 -2.27
CA ILE A 229 -9.44 0.84 -1.45
C ILE A 229 -10.02 1.24 -0.09
N LYS A 230 -9.73 0.49 0.96
CA LYS A 230 -10.32 0.72 2.29
C LYS A 230 -9.27 0.72 3.39
N ASN A 231 -9.21 1.79 4.18
CA ASN A 231 -8.27 1.95 5.29
C ASN A 231 -6.83 1.81 4.80
N VAL A 232 -6.43 2.70 3.87
CA VAL A 232 -5.12 2.64 3.19
C VAL A 232 -4.49 4.03 3.08
N THR A 233 -3.19 4.11 3.35
CA THR A 233 -2.35 5.24 2.94
C THR A 233 -1.65 4.90 1.63
N ILE A 234 -1.74 5.79 0.64
CA ILE A 234 -1.01 5.73 -0.62
C ILE A 234 -0.08 6.93 -0.71
N ASN A 235 1.19 6.71 -0.40
CA ASN A 235 2.23 7.71 -0.50
C ASN A 235 2.61 7.95 -1.95
N SER A 236 2.65 9.21 -2.34
CA SER A 236 2.97 9.65 -3.69
C SER A 236 3.43 11.10 -3.63
N ASP A 237 4.36 11.45 -4.51
CA ASP A 237 4.76 12.83 -4.76
C ASP A 237 5.17 13.01 -6.23
N ALA A 238 5.48 14.25 -6.63
CA ALA A 238 5.85 14.62 -7.99
C ALA A 238 7.01 13.78 -8.57
N ASN A 239 7.98 13.39 -7.73
CA ASN A 239 9.17 12.63 -8.13
C ASN A 239 8.95 11.12 -8.04
N ARG A 240 8.11 10.68 -7.10
CA ARG A 240 7.86 9.27 -6.76
C ARG A 240 6.37 8.95 -6.82
N LYS A 241 5.83 9.00 -8.04
CA LYS A 241 4.39 8.81 -8.30
C LYS A 241 3.94 7.37 -8.07
N SER A 242 2.96 7.18 -7.19
CA SER A 242 2.32 5.88 -6.96
C SER A 242 1.07 5.71 -7.80
N GLN A 243 0.82 4.48 -8.24
CA GLN A 243 -0.27 4.16 -9.17
C GLN A 243 -1.04 2.91 -8.75
N VAL A 244 -2.36 3.00 -8.79
CA VAL A 244 -3.29 1.88 -8.59
C VAL A 244 -4.22 1.78 -9.79
N GLY A 245 -4.17 0.64 -10.47
CA GLY A 245 -4.91 0.36 -11.70
C GLY A 245 -6.15 -0.49 -11.50
N GLU A 246 -6.67 -0.96 -12.64
CA GLU A 246 -7.99 -1.54 -12.74
C GLU A 246 -8.13 -2.86 -11.96
N GLY A 247 -9.31 -3.05 -11.36
CA GLY A 247 -9.70 -4.27 -10.66
C GLY A 247 -9.04 -4.48 -9.31
N CYS A 248 -8.18 -3.56 -8.84
CA CYS A 248 -7.44 -3.75 -7.60
C CYS A 248 -8.33 -3.62 -6.35
N GLU A 249 -8.02 -4.43 -5.34
CA GLU A 249 -8.66 -4.45 -4.02
C GLU A 249 -7.59 -4.32 -2.93
N LEU A 250 -7.52 -3.16 -2.27
CA LEU A 250 -6.54 -2.86 -1.22
C LEU A 250 -7.26 -2.59 0.10
N VAL A 251 -6.95 -3.37 1.13
CA VAL A 251 -7.63 -3.27 2.43
C VAL A 251 -6.62 -3.32 3.57
N ASN A 252 -6.70 -2.35 4.48
CA ASN A 252 -5.85 -2.28 5.69
C ASN A 252 -4.36 -2.32 5.35
N GLY A 253 -3.83 -1.26 4.73
CA GLY A 253 -2.41 -1.30 4.36
C GLY A 253 -1.80 0.04 4.03
N ILE A 254 -0.51 -0.01 3.74
CA ILE A 254 0.31 1.18 3.48
C ILE A 254 1.08 0.93 2.19
N VAL A 255 0.94 1.86 1.24
CA VAL A 255 1.65 1.86 -0.03
C VAL A 255 2.68 2.98 0.02
N GLY A 256 3.96 2.63 -0.04
CA GLY A 256 5.08 3.55 -0.09
C GLY A 256 5.16 4.31 -1.41
N TYR A 257 6.15 5.19 -1.51
CA TYR A 257 6.33 6.07 -2.67
C TYR A 257 6.72 5.30 -3.93
N GLY A 258 6.28 5.78 -5.11
CA GLY A 258 6.67 5.21 -6.40
C GLY A 258 6.12 3.80 -6.69
N CYS A 259 5.15 3.31 -5.92
CA CYS A 259 4.63 1.96 -6.06
C CYS A 259 3.70 1.81 -7.27
N ARG A 260 3.61 0.60 -7.82
CA ARG A 260 2.74 0.29 -8.97
C ARG A 260 1.91 -0.96 -8.69
N ILE A 261 0.59 -0.80 -8.63
CA ILE A 261 -0.35 -1.86 -8.30
C ILE A 261 -1.37 -1.97 -9.44
N PHE A 262 -1.36 -3.05 -10.21
CA PHE A 262 -2.14 -3.13 -11.45
C PHE A 262 -2.75 -4.50 -11.71
N TYR A 263 -3.80 -4.51 -12.54
CA TYR A 263 -4.37 -5.71 -13.15
C TYR A 263 -4.96 -6.68 -12.10
N GLY A 264 -5.90 -6.22 -11.28
CA GLY A 264 -6.69 -7.10 -10.41
C GLY A 264 -5.98 -7.58 -9.14
N VAL A 265 -4.96 -6.86 -8.66
CA VAL A 265 -4.24 -7.20 -7.42
C VAL A 265 -5.17 -7.21 -6.21
N LYS A 266 -4.94 -8.14 -5.29
CA LYS A 266 -5.61 -8.18 -3.98
C LYS A 266 -4.57 -8.06 -2.87
N ALA A 267 -4.64 -6.98 -2.08
CA ALA A 267 -3.74 -6.79 -0.95
C ALA A 267 -4.54 -6.54 0.33
N VAL A 268 -4.27 -7.33 1.38
CA VAL A 268 -5.00 -7.27 2.64
C VAL A 268 -4.02 -7.35 3.81
N ARG A 269 -4.06 -6.38 4.74
CA ARG A 269 -3.13 -6.31 5.89
C ARG A 269 -1.68 -6.34 5.40
N PHE A 270 -1.25 -5.24 4.78
CA PHE A 270 0.00 -5.22 4.05
C PHE A 270 0.78 -3.91 4.21
N VAL A 271 2.10 -3.99 4.03
CA VAL A 271 2.96 -2.83 3.78
C VAL A 271 3.72 -3.09 2.49
N MET A 272 3.67 -2.14 1.57
CA MET A 272 4.53 -2.09 0.39
C MET A 272 5.51 -0.94 0.55
N ALA A 273 6.80 -1.25 0.60
CA ALA A 273 7.85 -0.24 0.64
C ALA A 273 8.08 0.38 -0.75
N SER A 274 8.89 1.43 -0.81
CA SER A 274 9.01 2.29 -1.97
C SER A 274 9.43 1.56 -3.25
N HIS A 275 8.87 2.00 -4.38
CA HIS A 275 9.12 1.50 -5.73
C HIS A 275 8.81 0.01 -5.94
N SER A 276 8.00 -0.57 -5.06
CA SER A 276 7.54 -1.96 -5.19
C SER A 276 6.37 -2.10 -6.15
N GLN A 277 6.21 -3.28 -6.72
CA GLN A 277 5.23 -3.55 -7.77
C GLN A 277 4.43 -4.82 -7.47
N LEU A 278 3.11 -4.70 -7.57
CA LEU A 278 2.17 -5.83 -7.59
C LEU A 278 1.41 -5.81 -8.91
N LYS A 279 1.36 -6.95 -9.60
CA LYS A 279 0.71 -7.03 -10.93
C LYS A 279 -0.06 -8.32 -11.14
N TYR A 280 -0.97 -8.28 -12.11
CA TYR A 280 -1.58 -9.45 -12.75
C TYR A 280 -2.25 -10.42 -11.76
N GLY A 281 -3.07 -9.89 -10.86
CA GLY A 281 -3.81 -10.71 -9.90
C GLY A 281 -2.99 -11.19 -8.70
N ALA A 282 -1.77 -10.67 -8.51
CA ALA A 282 -0.97 -10.99 -7.32
C ALA A 282 -1.76 -10.75 -6.03
N ARG A 283 -1.59 -11.66 -5.06
CA ARG A 283 -2.19 -11.60 -3.73
C ARG A 283 -1.09 -11.34 -2.70
N LEU A 284 -1.23 -10.26 -1.94
CA LEU A 284 -0.32 -9.91 -0.85
C LEU A 284 -1.12 -9.82 0.45
N ILE A 285 -1.06 -10.86 1.28
CA ILE A 285 -1.90 -10.99 2.48
C ILE A 285 -1.00 -11.11 3.71
N ASN A 286 -1.26 -10.34 4.77
CA ASN A 286 -0.49 -10.39 6.02
C ASN A 286 1.03 -10.23 5.80
N SER A 287 1.43 -9.39 4.86
CA SER A 287 2.80 -9.40 4.36
C SER A 287 3.42 -8.01 4.24
N TYR A 288 4.74 -7.96 4.42
CA TYR A 288 5.57 -6.79 4.16
C TYR A 288 6.39 -7.03 2.89
N LEU A 289 6.27 -6.15 1.91
CA LEU A 289 7.01 -6.19 0.65
C LEU A 289 8.05 -5.08 0.60
N GLY A 290 9.33 -5.44 0.61
CA GLY A 290 10.47 -4.53 0.66
C GLY A 290 10.71 -3.74 -0.64
N ASN A 291 11.58 -2.72 -0.54
CA ASN A 291 11.80 -1.75 -1.61
C ASN A 291 12.19 -2.41 -2.93
N ASN A 292 11.75 -1.83 -4.05
CA ASN A 292 12.05 -2.29 -5.41
C ASN A 292 11.67 -3.76 -5.68
N ALA A 293 10.83 -4.38 -4.84
CA ALA A 293 10.39 -5.74 -5.07
C ALA A 293 9.26 -5.79 -6.10
N THR A 294 9.20 -6.88 -6.87
CA THR A 294 8.15 -7.10 -7.87
C THR A 294 7.53 -8.48 -7.70
N ILE A 295 6.21 -8.50 -7.47
CA ILE A 295 5.40 -9.73 -7.49
C ILE A 295 4.35 -9.63 -8.59
N SER A 296 4.30 -10.64 -9.46
CA SER A 296 3.31 -10.75 -10.55
C SER A 296 2.61 -12.11 -10.49
N CYS A 297 1.29 -12.14 -10.54
CA CYS A 297 0.46 -13.36 -10.63
C CYS A 297 0.51 -14.34 -9.45
N CYS A 298 1.24 -14.05 -8.37
CA CYS A 298 1.53 -15.02 -7.32
C CYS A 298 0.72 -14.82 -6.06
N GLU A 299 0.75 -15.83 -5.18
CA GLU A 299 0.18 -15.74 -3.85
C GLU A 299 1.30 -15.65 -2.79
N VAL A 300 1.28 -14.55 -2.03
CA VAL A 300 2.19 -14.28 -0.92
C VAL A 300 1.39 -14.06 0.34
N LEU A 301 1.58 -14.95 1.32
CA LEU A 301 0.89 -14.92 2.60
C LEU A 301 1.90 -14.85 3.73
N ASN A 302 1.59 -14.08 4.77
CA ASN A 302 2.30 -14.07 6.04
C ASN A 302 3.82 -14.04 5.84
N SER A 303 4.32 -13.06 5.08
CA SER A 303 5.73 -13.01 4.67
C SER A 303 6.36 -11.66 4.97
N LEU A 304 7.61 -11.68 5.43
CA LEU A 304 8.47 -10.50 5.57
C LEU A 304 9.54 -10.56 4.50
N ILE A 305 9.39 -9.72 3.48
CA ILE A 305 10.24 -9.71 2.29
C ILE A 305 11.06 -8.44 2.29
N PHE A 306 12.38 -8.58 2.27
CA PHE A 306 13.34 -7.48 2.18
C PHE A 306 13.52 -7.02 0.71
N PRO A 307 14.24 -5.90 0.47
CA PRO A 307 14.34 -5.28 -0.84
C PRO A 307 14.81 -6.18 -1.99
N SER A 308 14.47 -5.79 -3.21
CA SER A 308 14.91 -6.41 -4.47
C SER A 308 14.50 -7.89 -4.59
N HIS A 309 13.27 -8.21 -4.17
CA HIS A 309 12.66 -9.52 -4.36
C HIS A 309 11.95 -9.61 -5.72
N GLU A 310 12.13 -10.73 -6.42
CA GLU A 310 11.55 -10.97 -7.73
C GLU A 310 10.76 -12.28 -7.75
N GLN A 311 9.47 -12.18 -8.09
CA GLN A 311 8.58 -13.33 -8.23
C GLN A 311 7.54 -13.02 -9.33
N HIS A 312 7.58 -13.76 -10.44
CA HIS A 312 6.79 -13.38 -11.63
C HIS A 312 5.86 -14.45 -12.18
N HIS A 313 5.92 -15.66 -11.64
CA HIS A 313 5.27 -16.83 -12.21
C HIS A 313 4.03 -17.20 -11.42
N ASN A 314 2.88 -17.23 -12.10
CA ASN A 314 1.56 -17.47 -11.52
C ASN A 314 1.40 -18.76 -10.70
N ASN A 315 2.33 -19.72 -10.86
CA ASN A 315 2.33 -21.01 -10.19
C ASN A 315 3.32 -21.08 -9.01
N SER A 316 3.76 -19.93 -8.47
CA SER A 316 4.63 -19.89 -7.29
C SER A 316 3.89 -19.40 -6.05
N PHE A 317 4.23 -20.00 -4.91
CA PHE A 317 3.64 -19.71 -3.60
C PHE A 317 4.75 -19.37 -2.61
N LEU A 318 4.55 -18.29 -1.85
CA LEU A 318 5.44 -17.88 -0.77
C LEU A 318 4.62 -17.63 0.49
N CYS A 319 4.63 -18.60 1.38
CA CYS A 319 3.90 -18.57 2.64
C CYS A 319 4.90 -18.63 3.80
N ALA A 320 4.52 -18.10 4.94
CA ALA A 320 5.25 -18.23 6.19
C ALA A 320 6.77 -18.00 6.12
N SER A 321 7.19 -16.94 5.43
CA SER A 321 8.60 -16.78 5.04
C SER A 321 9.20 -15.44 5.47
N LEU A 322 10.45 -15.48 5.92
CA LEU A 322 11.36 -14.35 5.99
C LEU A 322 12.38 -14.47 4.86
N ILE A 323 12.36 -13.51 3.93
CA ILE A 323 13.29 -13.49 2.78
C ILE A 323 14.13 -12.21 2.86
N MET A 324 15.43 -12.33 3.12
CA MET A 324 16.34 -11.22 3.44
C MET A 324 16.94 -10.54 2.18
N GLY A 325 16.16 -10.44 1.11
CA GLY A 325 16.41 -9.56 -0.03
C GLY A 325 17.19 -10.19 -1.19
N GLN A 326 17.28 -9.46 -2.30
CA GLN A 326 17.92 -9.89 -3.56
C GLN A 326 17.53 -11.31 -4.01
N SER A 327 16.28 -11.68 -3.76
CA SER A 327 15.79 -13.06 -3.92
C SER A 327 15.07 -13.23 -5.25
N ASN A 328 15.06 -14.47 -5.75
CA ASN A 328 14.37 -14.82 -6.99
C ASN A 328 13.62 -16.13 -6.80
N ILE A 329 12.29 -16.07 -6.86
CA ILE A 329 11.44 -17.25 -6.72
C ILE A 329 11.02 -17.74 -8.10
N ALA A 330 11.53 -18.92 -8.48
CA ALA A 330 11.29 -19.50 -9.80
C ALA A 330 9.86 -20.06 -9.95
N ALA A 331 9.47 -20.34 -11.19
CA ALA A 331 8.19 -20.95 -11.51
C ALA A 331 7.99 -22.30 -10.82
N GLY A 332 6.77 -22.54 -10.32
CA GLY A 332 6.39 -23.78 -9.65
C GLY A 332 6.99 -23.94 -8.25
N ALA A 333 7.78 -22.98 -7.75
CA ALA A 333 8.30 -23.06 -6.39
C ALA A 333 7.18 -22.86 -5.36
N THR A 334 7.08 -23.77 -4.40
CA THR A 334 6.08 -23.71 -3.32
C THR A 334 6.79 -23.71 -1.98
N ILE A 335 6.85 -22.54 -1.35
CA ILE A 335 7.75 -22.27 -0.22
C ILE A 335 6.91 -21.92 1.00
N GLY A 336 7.17 -22.63 2.10
CA GLY A 336 6.36 -22.57 3.31
C GLY A 336 5.02 -23.27 3.14
N SER A 337 4.36 -23.52 4.27
CA SER A 337 2.99 -24.02 4.34
C SER A 337 2.41 -23.96 5.75
N ASN A 338 1.10 -23.71 5.83
CA ASN A 338 0.23 -23.81 7.01
C ASN A 338 -0.72 -25.01 7.02
N HIS A 339 -0.68 -25.86 6.00
CA HIS A 339 -1.65 -26.95 5.83
C HIS A 339 -0.99 -28.33 5.96
N ASN A 340 0.02 -28.44 6.83
CA ASN A 340 0.72 -29.69 7.11
C ASN A 340 -0.05 -30.62 8.09
N SER A 341 -1.33 -30.34 8.36
CA SER A 341 -2.28 -31.09 9.18
C SER A 341 -2.01 -31.22 10.69
N ARG A 342 -0.76 -31.46 11.13
CA ARG A 342 -0.44 -31.83 12.52
C ARG A 342 0.73 -31.10 13.18
N SER A 343 1.50 -30.31 12.45
CA SER A 343 2.65 -29.56 12.98
C SER A 343 2.38 -28.06 12.96
N PRO A 344 2.98 -27.26 13.87
CA PRO A 344 3.00 -25.80 13.72
C PRO A 344 3.56 -25.42 12.33
N ASP A 345 2.98 -24.39 11.74
CA ASP A 345 3.29 -23.95 10.37
C ASP A 345 4.79 -23.80 10.15
N GLY A 346 5.27 -24.36 9.04
CA GLY A 346 6.70 -24.39 8.73
C GLY A 346 7.20 -23.01 8.32
N GLU A 347 8.04 -22.39 9.14
CA GLU A 347 8.62 -21.06 8.85
C GLU A 347 9.92 -21.21 8.06
N ILE A 348 10.02 -20.50 6.93
CA ILE A 348 11.24 -20.43 6.13
C ILE A 348 11.99 -19.14 6.47
N ILE A 349 13.28 -19.26 6.77
CA ILE A 349 14.19 -18.13 6.94
C ILE A 349 15.26 -18.24 5.87
N ALA A 350 15.31 -17.29 4.94
CA ALA A 350 16.27 -17.31 3.86
C ALA A 350 17.05 -16.01 3.76
N GLY A 351 18.37 -16.14 3.72
CA GLY A 351 19.31 -15.04 3.57
C GLY A 351 19.23 -14.34 2.21
N ARG A 352 19.98 -13.24 2.09
CA ARG A 352 20.08 -12.44 0.86
C ARG A 352 20.50 -13.32 -0.32
N GLY A 353 19.90 -13.15 -1.49
CA GLY A 353 20.28 -13.94 -2.67
C GLY A 353 19.65 -15.33 -2.73
N PHE A 354 18.63 -15.60 -1.91
CA PHE A 354 17.92 -16.88 -1.93
C PHE A 354 17.27 -17.15 -3.30
N TRP A 355 17.57 -18.30 -3.88
CA TRP A 355 17.10 -18.70 -5.19
C TRP A 355 16.63 -20.18 -5.20
N PRO A 356 15.35 -20.44 -4.88
CA PRO A 356 14.73 -21.72 -5.16
C PRO A 356 14.52 -21.89 -6.66
N GLY A 357 15.11 -22.94 -7.24
CA GLY A 357 14.94 -23.30 -8.64
C GLY A 357 13.51 -23.72 -8.99
N LEU A 358 13.31 -24.07 -10.26
CA LEU A 358 12.00 -24.48 -10.77
C LEU A 358 11.44 -25.64 -9.95
N CYS A 359 10.15 -25.58 -9.61
CA CYS A 359 9.45 -26.67 -8.90
C CYS A 359 10.11 -27.10 -7.58
N VAL A 360 10.77 -26.20 -6.86
CA VAL A 360 11.22 -26.47 -5.48
C VAL A 360 10.03 -26.51 -4.54
N SER A 361 9.94 -27.55 -3.71
CA SER A 361 8.95 -27.66 -2.64
C SER A 361 9.61 -27.66 -1.27
N LEU A 362 9.27 -26.68 -0.43
CA LEU A 362 9.76 -26.52 0.94
C LEU A 362 8.57 -26.35 1.89
N LYS A 363 8.36 -27.30 2.81
CA LYS A 363 7.17 -27.33 3.69
C LYS A 363 7.48 -27.31 5.17
N HIS A 364 8.73 -27.51 5.55
CA HIS A 364 9.15 -27.64 6.94
C HIS A 364 10.06 -26.49 7.34
N ASN A 365 10.18 -26.25 8.65
CA ASN A 365 11.03 -25.19 9.19
C ASN A 365 12.44 -25.32 8.63
N SER A 366 12.89 -24.28 7.93
CA SER A 366 14.17 -24.34 7.24
C SER A 366 14.87 -22.99 7.26
N ILE A 367 16.20 -23.06 7.41
CA ILE A 367 17.09 -21.92 7.46
C ILE A 367 18.11 -22.05 6.33
N PHE A 368 18.16 -21.02 5.49
CA PHE A 368 19.08 -20.92 4.37
C PHE A 368 19.95 -19.67 4.51
N PRO A 369 21.27 -19.79 4.40
CA PRO A 369 22.20 -18.67 4.46
C PRO A 369 22.21 -17.91 3.13
N SER A 370 22.91 -16.80 3.10
CA SER A 370 23.00 -15.94 1.91
C SER A 370 23.50 -16.70 0.69
N PHE A 371 22.92 -16.37 -0.47
CA PHE A 371 23.22 -16.93 -1.78
C PHE A 371 23.06 -18.45 -1.82
N THR A 372 22.01 -18.96 -1.19
CA THR A 372 21.60 -20.35 -1.34
C THR A 372 20.79 -20.52 -2.62
N ILE A 373 21.22 -21.41 -3.49
CA ILE A 373 20.44 -21.89 -4.64
C ILE A 373 19.97 -23.32 -4.37
N ILE A 374 18.71 -23.61 -4.66
CA ILE A 374 18.10 -24.93 -4.43
C ILE A 374 17.74 -25.52 -5.79
N ALA A 375 18.26 -26.71 -6.08
CA ALA A 375 17.93 -27.45 -7.29
C ALA A 375 16.45 -27.88 -7.27
N LYS A 376 15.88 -28.11 -8.45
CA LYS A 376 14.52 -28.65 -8.60
C LYS A 376 14.35 -29.91 -7.75
N GLY A 377 13.29 -29.97 -6.95
CA GLY A 377 12.94 -31.16 -6.18
C GLY A 377 12.05 -30.88 -4.99
N ASP A 378 11.56 -31.97 -4.40
CA ASP A 378 10.83 -31.96 -3.15
C ASP A 378 11.78 -32.18 -1.98
N TYR A 379 11.75 -31.26 -1.01
CA TYR A 379 12.58 -31.31 0.18
C TYR A 379 11.68 -31.59 1.38
N ALA A 380 11.51 -32.88 1.65
CA ALA A 380 10.54 -33.41 2.61
C ALA A 380 10.95 -33.25 4.09
N ASN A 381 12.11 -32.66 4.38
CA ASN A 381 12.65 -32.54 5.73
C ASN A 381 12.99 -31.09 6.06
N GLU A 382 13.09 -30.79 7.36
CA GLU A 382 13.66 -29.53 7.85
C GLU A 382 15.12 -29.40 7.39
N LEU A 383 15.49 -28.22 6.87
CA LEU A 383 16.84 -27.94 6.41
C LEU A 383 17.48 -26.85 7.25
N ASN A 384 18.56 -27.15 7.94
CA ASN A 384 19.41 -26.15 8.59
C ASN A 384 20.77 -26.09 7.87
N ILE A 385 20.90 -25.14 6.95
CA ILE A 385 22.07 -25.02 6.10
C ILE A 385 23.00 -23.95 6.68
N PRO A 386 24.24 -24.28 7.05
CA PRO A 386 25.15 -23.28 7.65
C PRO A 386 26.05 -22.58 6.63
N LEU A 387 26.18 -23.13 5.41
CA LEU A 387 27.17 -22.70 4.44
C LEU A 387 26.58 -21.75 3.38
N PRO A 388 27.00 -20.48 3.31
CA PRO A 388 26.55 -19.55 2.27
C PRO A 388 27.12 -19.90 0.89
N PHE A 389 26.57 -19.28 -0.16
CA PHE A 389 27.00 -19.48 -1.55
C PHE A 389 26.92 -20.95 -2.02
N SER A 390 25.95 -21.68 -1.49
CA SER A 390 25.82 -23.12 -1.71
C SER A 390 24.74 -23.46 -2.74
N LEU A 391 24.97 -24.53 -3.50
CA LEU A 391 23.92 -25.27 -4.20
C LEU A 391 23.45 -26.43 -3.32
N ILE A 392 22.13 -26.54 -3.15
CA ILE A 392 21.49 -27.64 -2.44
C ILE A 392 20.74 -28.51 -3.44
N SER A 393 20.96 -29.82 -3.41
CA SER A 393 20.26 -30.79 -4.26
C SER A 393 20.02 -32.10 -3.52
N ASN A 394 19.09 -32.92 -4.02
CA ASN A 394 18.90 -34.28 -3.53
C ASN A 394 19.64 -35.27 -4.43
N ASP A 395 20.46 -36.15 -3.86
CA ASP A 395 20.89 -37.40 -4.49
C ASP A 395 19.87 -38.48 -4.17
N VAL A 396 18.85 -38.59 -5.03
CA VAL A 396 17.75 -39.54 -4.86
C VAL A 396 18.25 -40.99 -4.84
N SER A 397 19.34 -41.30 -5.53
CA SER A 397 19.88 -42.67 -5.60
C SER A 397 20.52 -43.12 -4.29
N LYS A 398 21.01 -42.17 -3.50
CA LYS A 398 21.70 -42.42 -2.22
C LYS A 398 20.90 -41.97 -1.01
N ASP A 399 19.71 -41.42 -1.22
CA ASP A 399 18.87 -40.82 -0.19
C ASP A 399 19.63 -39.76 0.65
N GLN A 400 20.31 -38.84 -0.04
CA GLN A 400 21.19 -37.86 0.59
C GLN A 400 20.89 -36.44 0.12
N LEU A 401 20.97 -35.50 1.05
CA LEU A 401 21.06 -34.07 0.74
C LEU A 401 22.51 -33.73 0.38
N LEU A 402 22.72 -33.18 -0.81
CA LEU A 402 24.01 -32.65 -1.22
C LEU A 402 24.04 -31.14 -1.00
N VAL A 403 25.07 -30.68 -0.31
CA VAL A 403 25.35 -29.25 -0.11
C VAL A 403 26.71 -28.96 -0.73
N MET A 404 26.71 -28.18 -1.80
CA MET A 404 27.91 -27.79 -2.54
C MET A 404 28.24 -26.32 -2.24
N PRO A 405 29.11 -26.04 -1.25
CA PRO A 405 29.55 -24.67 -0.99
C PRO A 405 30.39 -24.12 -2.15
N GLY A 406 30.40 -22.80 -2.30
CA GLY A 406 31.19 -22.12 -3.32
C GLY A 406 30.67 -22.28 -4.75
N TYR A 407 29.47 -22.85 -4.94
CA TYR A 407 28.87 -23.10 -6.25
C TYR A 407 28.85 -21.83 -7.12
N TRP A 408 28.48 -20.70 -6.53
CA TRP A 408 28.43 -19.45 -7.27
C TRP A 408 29.79 -19.04 -7.84
N PHE A 409 30.86 -19.13 -7.07
CA PHE A 409 32.19 -18.74 -7.54
C PHE A 409 32.71 -19.68 -8.62
N MET A 410 32.44 -20.98 -8.48
CA MET A 410 32.95 -22.00 -9.40
C MET A 410 32.14 -22.10 -10.70
N TYR A 411 30.81 -21.91 -10.65
CA TYR A 411 29.91 -22.26 -11.76
C TYR A 411 28.93 -21.16 -12.17
N ASN A 412 28.69 -20.14 -11.35
CA ASN A 412 27.66 -19.14 -11.65
C ASN A 412 28.04 -17.70 -11.27
N MET A 413 29.33 -17.38 -11.35
CA MET A 413 29.86 -16.08 -10.91
C MET A 413 29.28 -14.94 -11.75
N TYR A 414 29.05 -15.22 -13.04
CA TYR A 414 28.36 -14.33 -13.96
C TYR A 414 26.98 -13.89 -13.44
N ALA A 415 26.16 -14.83 -12.93
CA ALA A 415 24.83 -14.45 -12.42
C ALA A 415 24.90 -13.62 -11.14
N MET A 416 25.90 -13.87 -10.28
CA MET A 416 26.12 -13.06 -9.07
C MET A 416 26.42 -11.60 -9.45
N GLU A 417 27.41 -11.39 -10.34
CA GLU A 417 27.80 -10.05 -10.80
C GLU A 417 26.65 -9.34 -11.53
N ARG A 418 25.98 -10.07 -12.44
CA ARG A 418 24.83 -9.55 -13.17
C ARG A 418 23.69 -9.13 -12.23
N ASN A 419 23.43 -9.90 -11.17
CA ASN A 419 22.37 -9.58 -10.21
C ASN A 419 22.73 -8.36 -9.35
N ALA A 420 24.02 -8.17 -9.02
CA ALA A 420 24.49 -6.98 -8.32
C ALA A 420 24.22 -5.70 -9.14
N TRP A 421 24.64 -5.69 -10.42
CA TRP A 421 24.39 -4.55 -11.32
C TRP A 421 22.89 -4.33 -11.55
N LYS A 422 22.12 -5.40 -11.81
CA LYS A 422 20.66 -5.28 -11.98
C LYS A 422 19.97 -4.73 -10.74
N SER A 423 20.42 -5.09 -9.55
CA SER A 423 19.83 -4.57 -8.31
C SER A 423 20.05 -3.07 -8.18
N GLN A 424 21.24 -2.58 -8.57
CA GLN A 424 21.52 -1.13 -8.61
C GLN A 424 20.68 -0.43 -9.69
N ASP A 425 20.63 -0.96 -10.92
CA ASP A 425 19.87 -0.36 -12.03
C ASP A 425 18.35 -0.31 -11.77
N ARG A 426 17.84 -1.28 -11.01
CA ARG A 426 16.42 -1.36 -10.64
C ARG A 426 16.06 -0.48 -9.45
N ASP A 427 17.04 -0.06 -8.66
CA ASP A 427 16.79 0.78 -7.49
C ASP A 427 16.40 2.19 -7.92
N ARG A 428 15.09 2.47 -7.89
CA ARG A 428 14.52 3.75 -8.33
C ARG A 428 14.27 4.71 -7.18
N ARG A 429 14.69 4.36 -5.96
CA ARG A 429 14.53 5.23 -4.79
C ARG A 429 15.30 6.52 -4.99
N THR A 430 14.60 7.63 -4.89
CA THR A 430 15.25 8.95 -4.79
C THR A 430 15.82 9.19 -3.40
N GLU A 431 15.26 8.54 -2.36
CA GLU A 431 15.74 8.60 -0.98
C GLU A 431 16.03 7.19 -0.46
N LYS A 432 17.28 6.96 -0.07
CA LYS A 432 17.74 5.67 0.50
C LYS A 432 17.80 5.76 2.02
N ILE A 433 16.63 5.69 2.66
CA ILE A 433 16.51 5.75 4.13
C ILE A 433 17.21 4.55 4.77
N GLN A 434 17.04 3.36 4.19
CA GLN A 434 17.81 2.16 4.57
C GLN A 434 19.06 2.06 3.69
N THR A 435 20.23 2.09 4.32
CA THR A 435 21.54 2.08 3.64
C THR A 435 22.16 0.69 3.53
N ILE A 436 21.69 -0.29 4.31
CA ILE A 436 22.20 -1.66 4.32
C ILE A 436 21.15 -2.59 3.69
N GLU A 437 21.51 -3.27 2.60
CA GLU A 437 20.67 -4.22 1.85
C GLU A 437 21.33 -5.57 1.62
#